data_AF-B4IAA1-F1
#
_entry.id   AF-B4IAA1-F1
#
_cell.length_a   1.000
_cell.length_b   1.000
_cell.length_c   1.000
_cell.angle_alpha   90.00
_cell.angle_beta   90.00
_cell.angle_gamma   90.00
#
_symmetry.space_group_name_H-M   'P 1'
#
loop_
_entity.id
_entity.type
_entity.pdbx_description
1 polymer ?
#
loop_
_entity_poly.entity_id
_entity_poly.type
_entity_poly.pdbx_seq_one_letter_code
_entity_poly.pdbx_strand_id
1 'polypeptide(L)'
;MPSSRRAILRHILSGICTKMNRTKSVPTDVMETPLNRCLNTFDIALLGIGHMVGAGIYVLTGTVAKEMAGPGIILSFILAGFISMLAALCYAEFGTRVPKAGSAYVYTYISMGEFWAFVIGWNILLEHMLGAASVARAWSGYVDSMLGGWIGNTTLELTGGIHEPGLAQYPDVLAFLVCIVYAAALAGGVKATAGFNSLLTLVNIAVMILVISVGFWYADGKNWSEAEGGFLPYGVGESSPVRPPVSTPLWASSR
;
A
#
# COMPACT_ATOMS: atom_id res chain seq x y z
N MET A 1 -1.34 27.73 47.28
CA MET A 1 -0.07 27.17 46.75
C MET A 1 -0.22 26.35 45.44
N PRO A 2 -0.78 26.89 44.33
CA PRO A 2 -0.83 26.20 43.03
C PRO A 2 0.30 26.57 42.02
N SER A 3 1.15 27.56 42.32
CA SER A 3 2.19 28.05 41.40
C SER A 3 3.41 27.13 41.34
N SER A 4 3.92 26.65 42.49
CA SER A 4 5.12 25.80 42.53
C SER A 4 4.93 24.44 41.86
N ARG A 5 3.71 23.86 41.92
CA ARG A 5 3.42 22.59 41.22
C ARG A 5 3.46 22.75 39.70
N ARG A 6 2.97 23.87 39.14
CA ARG A 6 3.05 24.14 37.70
C ARG A 6 4.48 24.38 37.23
N ALA A 7 5.31 25.05 38.04
CA ALA A 7 6.71 25.28 37.72
C ALA A 7 7.52 23.97 37.68
N ILE A 8 7.31 23.07 38.66
CA ILE A 8 7.96 21.75 38.70
C ILE A 8 7.48 20.89 37.53
N LEU A 9 6.17 20.87 37.24
CA LEU A 9 5.64 20.11 36.12
C LEU A 9 6.21 20.60 34.78
N ARG A 10 6.35 21.93 34.62
CA ARG A 10 6.92 22.53 33.40
C ARG A 10 8.41 22.22 33.25
N HIS A 11 9.16 22.14 34.35
CA HIS A 11 10.58 21.74 34.33
C HIS A 11 10.77 20.24 34.04
N ILE A 12 9.90 19.38 34.59
CA ILE A 12 9.92 17.94 34.30
C ILE A 12 9.50 17.69 32.86
N LEU A 13 8.44 18.36 32.38
CA LEU A 13 7.99 18.31 30.99
C LEU A 13 9.05 18.84 30.03
N SER A 14 9.75 19.94 30.35
CA SER A 14 10.83 20.45 29.49
C SER A 14 12.05 19.52 29.50
N GLY A 15 12.39 18.93 30.65
CA GLY A 15 13.46 17.93 30.76
C GLY A 15 13.17 16.66 29.98
N ILE A 16 11.91 16.20 29.99
CA ILE A 16 11.44 15.05 29.22
C ILE A 16 11.39 15.40 27.73
N CYS A 17 10.85 16.56 27.33
CA CYS A 17 10.87 17.03 25.94
C CYS A 17 12.30 17.11 25.38
N THR A 18 13.24 17.67 26.15
CA THR A 18 14.65 17.80 25.74
C THR A 18 15.34 16.44 25.63
N LYS A 19 15.01 15.48 26.51
CA LYS A 19 15.54 14.11 26.43
C LYS A 19 14.92 13.31 25.27
N MET A 20 13.63 13.49 24.99
CA MET A 20 12.92 12.81 23.89
C MET A 20 13.27 13.37 22.51
N ASN A 21 13.69 14.64 22.45
CA ASN A 21 14.08 15.31 21.20
C ASN A 21 15.60 15.32 20.97
N ARG A 22 16.35 14.52 21.73
CA ARG A 22 17.82 14.48 21.61
C ARG A 22 18.20 13.68 20.37
N THR A 23 18.91 14.32 19.45
CA THR A 23 19.56 13.63 18.32
C THR A 23 20.93 13.11 18.79
N LYS A 24 21.19 11.80 18.67
CA LYS A 24 22.58 11.32 18.73
C LYS A 24 23.23 11.61 17.38
N SER A 25 24.48 12.06 17.41
CA SER A 25 25.29 12.19 16.21
C SER A 25 25.44 10.81 15.58
N VAL A 26 24.81 10.60 14.43
CA VAL A 26 24.99 9.38 13.65
C VAL A 26 26.46 9.36 13.19
N PRO A 27 27.23 8.28 13.46
CA PRO A 27 28.65 8.21 13.16
C PRO A 27 28.96 8.60 11.70
N THR A 28 30.11 9.23 11.52
CA THR A 28 30.59 9.82 10.27
C THR A 28 31.06 8.79 9.22
N ASP A 29 30.87 7.49 9.45
CA ASP A 29 31.08 6.41 8.46
C ASP A 29 29.88 6.30 7.50
N VAL A 30 29.54 7.43 6.90
CA VAL A 30 28.25 7.70 6.24
C VAL A 30 27.97 6.84 5.00
N MET A 31 28.99 6.14 4.49
CA MET A 31 28.96 5.39 3.23
C MET A 31 29.48 3.95 3.36
N GLU A 32 29.98 3.54 4.53
CA GLU A 32 30.49 2.20 4.77
C GLU A 32 29.31 1.25 5.03
N THR A 33 28.68 0.79 3.95
CA THR A 33 27.81 -0.37 4.02
C THR A 33 28.61 -1.60 3.62
N PRO A 34 28.58 -2.71 4.39
CA PRO A 34 29.22 -3.97 4.00
C PRO A 34 28.59 -4.63 2.77
N LEU A 35 27.58 -3.99 2.17
CA LEU A 35 26.83 -4.46 1.02
C LEU A 35 27.46 -3.96 -0.28
N ASN A 36 27.72 -4.88 -1.20
CA ASN A 36 28.21 -4.53 -2.52
C ASN A 36 27.14 -3.76 -3.31
N ARG A 37 27.50 -2.62 -3.90
CA ARG A 37 26.59 -1.83 -4.76
C ARG A 37 26.35 -2.59 -6.06
N CYS A 38 25.24 -3.34 -6.10
CA CYS A 38 24.89 -4.20 -7.23
C CYS A 38 23.74 -3.64 -8.08
N LEU A 39 23.09 -2.54 -7.67
CA LEU A 39 21.92 -1.97 -8.34
C LEU A 39 22.31 -0.74 -9.15
N ASN A 40 21.88 -0.70 -10.41
CA ASN A 40 21.98 0.48 -11.26
C ASN A 40 20.77 1.42 -11.02
N THR A 41 20.86 2.68 -11.46
CA THR A 41 19.78 3.67 -11.35
C THR A 41 18.49 3.18 -12.00
N PHE A 42 18.60 2.49 -13.14
CA PHE A 42 17.46 1.91 -13.83
C PHE A 42 16.82 0.77 -13.03
N ASP A 43 17.63 -0.07 -12.37
CA ASP A 43 17.11 -1.14 -11.52
C ASP A 43 16.35 -0.53 -10.34
N ILE A 44 16.90 0.50 -9.70
CA ILE A 44 16.23 1.19 -8.58
C ILE A 44 14.90 1.82 -9.03
N ALA A 45 14.85 2.40 -10.23
CA ALA A 45 13.61 2.94 -10.79
C ALA A 45 12.57 1.84 -11.06
N LEU A 46 12.98 0.72 -11.66
CA LEU A 46 12.11 -0.43 -11.89
C LEU A 46 11.63 -1.07 -10.58
N LEU A 47 12.48 -1.14 -9.56
CA LEU A 47 12.07 -1.60 -8.23
C LEU A 47 11.01 -0.68 -7.64
N GLY A 48 11.17 0.65 -7.77
CA GLY A 48 10.19 1.63 -7.33
C GLY A 48 8.84 1.49 -8.06
N ILE A 49 8.86 1.38 -9.39
CA ILE A 49 7.64 1.19 -10.20
C ILE A 49 6.97 -0.14 -9.83
N GLY A 50 7.74 -1.23 -9.71
CA GLY A 50 7.21 -2.54 -9.32
C GLY A 50 6.57 -2.54 -7.94
N HIS A 51 7.12 -1.78 -7.00
CA HIS A 51 6.54 -1.64 -5.66
C HIS A 51 5.24 -0.83 -5.64
N MET A 52 5.08 0.15 -6.55
CA MET A 52 3.83 0.92 -6.67
C MET A 52 2.75 0.16 -7.47
N VAL A 53 3.15 -0.60 -8.49
CA VAL A 53 2.26 -1.38 -9.35
C VAL A 53 2.01 -2.75 -8.72
N GLY A 54 1.06 -2.79 -7.78
CA GLY A 54 0.65 -4.02 -7.09
C GLY A 54 -0.80 -4.43 -7.38
N ALA A 55 -1.33 -5.36 -6.57
CA ALA A 55 -2.72 -5.79 -6.65
C ALA A 55 -3.74 -4.63 -6.50
N GLY A 56 -3.33 -3.51 -5.89
CA GLY A 56 -4.17 -2.33 -5.71
C GLY A 56 -4.72 -1.77 -7.03
N ILE A 57 -3.88 -1.58 -8.05
CA ILE A 57 -4.36 -1.00 -9.32
C ILE A 57 -5.31 -1.94 -10.08
N TYR A 58 -5.14 -3.25 -9.92
CA TYR A 58 -5.93 -4.26 -10.64
C TYR A 58 -7.25 -4.59 -9.96
N VAL A 59 -7.29 -4.60 -8.62
CA VAL A 59 -8.48 -4.98 -7.85
C VAL A 59 -9.20 -3.74 -7.32
N LEU A 60 -8.49 -2.89 -6.58
CA LEU A 60 -9.11 -1.78 -5.84
C LEU A 60 -9.68 -0.72 -6.78
N THR A 61 -9.01 -0.45 -7.90
CA THR A 61 -9.50 0.51 -8.91
C THR A 61 -10.88 0.14 -9.44
N GLY A 62 -11.14 -1.15 -9.69
CA GLY A 62 -12.43 -1.64 -10.16
C GLY A 62 -13.52 -1.44 -9.11
N THR A 63 -13.23 -1.77 -7.85
CA THR A 63 -14.16 -1.58 -6.73
C THR A 63 -14.46 -0.10 -6.50
N VAL A 64 -13.44 0.77 -6.48
CA VAL A 64 -13.60 2.22 -6.31
C VAL A 64 -14.39 2.83 -7.47
N ALA A 65 -14.15 2.39 -8.70
CA ALA A 65 -14.90 2.85 -9.86
C ALA A 65 -16.39 2.47 -9.75
N LYS A 66 -16.69 1.24 -9.29
CA LYS A 66 -18.07 0.77 -9.18
C LYS A 66 -18.83 1.37 -8.00
N GLU A 67 -18.19 1.47 -6.83
CA GLU A 67 -18.87 1.74 -5.56
C GLU A 67 -18.76 3.19 -5.09
N MET A 68 -17.72 3.93 -5.48
CA MET A 68 -17.44 5.26 -4.90
C MET A 68 -17.33 6.40 -5.91
N ALA A 69 -16.58 6.23 -7.00
CA ALA A 69 -16.20 7.36 -7.85
C ALA A 69 -16.91 7.38 -9.22
N GLY A 70 -17.35 6.22 -9.74
CA GLY A 70 -17.84 6.14 -11.11
C GLY A 70 -16.79 6.55 -12.15
N PRO A 71 -17.20 7.08 -13.31
CA PRO A 71 -16.29 7.59 -14.34
C PRO A 71 -15.38 8.73 -13.84
N GLY A 72 -15.79 9.45 -12.79
CA GLY A 72 -15.04 10.53 -12.15
C GLY A 72 -13.75 10.10 -11.44
N ILE A 73 -13.48 8.78 -11.35
CA ILE A 73 -12.26 8.22 -10.78
C ILE A 73 -10.97 8.81 -11.40
N ILE A 74 -11.03 9.26 -12.65
CA ILE A 74 -9.93 9.93 -13.35
C ILE A 74 -9.49 11.20 -12.61
N LEU A 75 -10.44 12.03 -12.16
CA LEU A 75 -10.13 13.26 -11.43
C LEU A 75 -9.49 12.95 -10.07
N SER A 76 -9.98 11.92 -9.38
CA SER A 76 -9.41 11.45 -8.11
C SER A 76 -7.96 11.00 -8.30
N PHE A 77 -7.66 10.23 -9.35
CA PHE A 77 -6.29 9.79 -9.65
C PHE A 77 -5.37 10.94 -10.07
N ILE A 78 -5.86 11.91 -10.84
CA ILE A 78 -5.05 13.09 -11.22
C ILE A 78 -4.67 13.89 -9.96
N LEU A 79 -5.64 14.15 -9.08
CA LEU A 79 -5.38 14.89 -7.84
C LEU A 79 -4.43 14.12 -6.91
N ALA A 80 -4.66 12.81 -6.72
CA ALA A 80 -3.79 11.96 -5.92
C ALA A 80 -2.36 11.89 -6.50
N GLY A 81 -2.23 11.81 -7.82
CA GLY A 81 -0.96 11.82 -8.53
C GLY A 81 -0.20 13.13 -8.34
N PHE A 82 -0.89 14.27 -8.39
CA PHE A 82 -0.28 15.57 -8.15
C PHE A 82 0.24 15.71 -6.71
N ILE A 83 -0.54 15.29 -5.71
CA ILE A 83 -0.13 15.30 -4.30
C ILE A 83 1.07 14.37 -4.08
N SER A 84 1.02 13.15 -4.66
CA SER A 84 2.12 12.18 -4.57
C SER A 84 3.40 12.71 -5.22
N MET A 85 3.30 13.41 -6.36
CA MET A 85 4.45 14.03 -7.03
C MET A 85 5.11 15.10 -6.15
N LEU A 86 4.33 15.96 -5.49
CA LEU A 86 4.88 16.95 -4.55
C LEU A 86 5.61 16.27 -3.38
N ALA A 87 5.03 15.21 -2.83
CA ALA A 87 5.69 14.43 -1.78
C ALA A 87 7.00 13.79 -2.29
N ALA A 88 7.00 13.20 -3.49
CA ALA A 88 8.17 12.59 -4.09
C ALA A 88 9.31 13.60 -4.30
N LEU A 89 9.01 14.84 -4.68
CA LEU A 89 9.99 15.92 -4.80
C LEU A 89 10.64 16.25 -3.45
N CYS A 90 9.87 16.33 -2.37
CA CYS A 90 10.41 16.51 -1.03
C CYS A 90 11.31 15.34 -0.62
N TYR A 91 10.91 14.10 -0.92
CA TYR A 91 11.73 12.92 -0.65
C TYR A 91 13.01 12.88 -1.48
N ALA A 92 12.99 13.36 -2.73
CA ALA A 92 14.19 13.48 -3.56
C ALA A 92 15.18 14.51 -2.97
N GLU A 93 14.69 15.65 -2.48
CA GLU A 93 15.51 16.66 -1.81
C GLU A 93 16.16 16.09 -0.54
N PHE A 94 15.42 15.32 0.27
CA PHE A 94 16.00 14.65 1.45
C PHE A 94 17.00 13.56 1.08
N GLY A 95 16.74 12.77 0.04
CA GLY A 95 17.63 11.70 -0.43
C GLY A 95 18.97 12.22 -0.94
N THR A 96 18.99 13.40 -1.59
CA THR A 96 20.25 14.03 -2.03
C THR A 96 21.03 14.65 -0.86
N ARG A 97 20.35 15.14 0.17
CA ARG A 97 20.98 15.75 1.36
C ARG A 97 21.51 14.72 2.37
N VAL A 98 20.85 13.58 2.48
CA VAL A 98 21.19 12.53 3.44
C VAL A 98 21.34 11.21 2.69
N PRO A 99 22.53 10.90 2.14
CA PRO A 99 22.77 9.67 1.39
C PRO A 99 22.95 8.48 2.36
N LYS A 100 22.00 8.26 3.28
CA LYS A 100 22.00 7.14 4.22
C LYS A 100 20.88 6.16 3.87
N ALA A 101 21.19 4.87 3.94
CA ALA A 101 20.18 3.82 3.86
C ALA A 101 19.33 3.86 5.14
N GLY A 102 18.08 4.33 5.05
CA GLY A 102 17.19 4.37 6.21
C GLY A 102 15.83 5.04 6.02
N SER A 103 15.48 5.45 4.79
CA SER A 103 14.15 5.96 4.43
C SER A 103 13.66 7.11 5.36
N ALA A 104 12.35 7.29 5.50
CA ALA A 104 11.73 8.37 6.27
C ALA A 104 12.11 8.38 7.76
N TYR A 105 12.50 7.23 8.34
CA TYR A 105 12.99 7.17 9.72
C TYR A 105 14.27 8.01 9.91
N VAL A 106 15.27 7.83 9.03
CA VAL A 106 16.52 8.59 9.16
C VAL A 106 16.31 10.07 8.87
N TYR A 107 15.45 10.42 7.91
CA TYR A 107 15.15 11.82 7.62
C TYR A 107 14.53 12.54 8.81
N THR A 108 13.56 11.89 9.46
CA THR A 108 12.87 12.46 10.64
C THR A 108 13.75 12.44 11.89
N TYR A 109 14.64 11.44 12.03
CA TYR A 109 15.64 11.43 13.08
C TYR A 109 16.57 12.64 13.01
N ILE A 110 17.01 13.01 11.82
CA ILE A 110 17.93 14.14 11.63
C ILE A 110 17.22 15.48 11.79
N SER A 111 15.95 15.59 11.38
CA SER A 111 15.23 16.88 11.34
C SER A 111 14.35 17.16 12.56
N MET A 112 13.69 16.15 13.14
CA MET A 112 12.71 16.31 14.21
C MET A 112 13.03 15.55 15.50
N GLY A 113 14.12 14.79 15.55
CA GLY A 113 14.61 14.11 16.75
C GLY A 113 14.05 12.69 16.97
N GLU A 114 14.50 12.08 18.07
CA GLU A 114 14.36 10.63 18.31
C GLU A 114 12.91 10.17 18.50
N PHE A 115 12.07 10.94 19.21
CA PHE A 115 10.68 10.55 19.46
C PHE A 115 9.84 10.46 18.17
N TRP A 116 9.90 11.49 17.33
CA TRP A 116 9.17 11.50 16.06
C TRP A 116 9.71 10.44 15.10
N ALA A 117 11.03 10.25 15.07
CA ALA A 117 11.63 9.16 14.33
C ALA A 117 11.14 7.79 14.82
N PHE A 118 11.04 7.57 16.13
CA PHE A 118 10.52 6.32 16.68
C PHE A 118 9.07 6.05 16.25
N VAL A 119 8.19 7.06 16.34
CA VAL A 119 6.79 6.93 15.91
C VAL A 119 6.71 6.60 14.41
N ILE A 120 7.48 7.29 13.58
CA ILE A 120 7.52 7.08 12.13
C ILE A 120 8.12 5.72 11.79
N GLY A 121 9.17 5.29 12.51
CA GLY A 121 9.77 3.97 12.36
C GLY A 121 8.75 2.86 12.64
N TRP A 122 7.95 3.00 13.71
CA TRP A 122 6.87 2.05 13.98
C TRP A 122 5.77 2.08 12.94
N ASN A 123 5.39 3.27 12.46
CA ASN A 123 4.41 3.39 11.39
C ASN A 123 4.87 2.67 10.11
N ILE A 124 6.12 2.89 9.69
CA ILE A 124 6.69 2.24 8.49
C ILE A 124 6.65 0.72 8.63
N LEU A 125 7.02 0.18 9.80
CA LEU A 125 7.00 -1.27 10.02
C LEU A 125 5.57 -1.84 9.96
N LEU A 126 4.60 -1.19 10.60
CA LEU A 126 3.19 -1.58 10.52
C LEU A 126 2.65 -1.50 9.08
N GLU A 127 3.00 -0.44 8.37
CA GLU A 127 2.61 -0.25 6.97
C GLU A 127 3.16 -1.37 6.07
N HIS A 128 4.43 -1.75 6.23
CA HIS A 128 5.02 -2.85 5.48
C HIS A 128 4.38 -4.21 5.82
N MET A 129 4.02 -4.43 7.10
CA MET A 129 3.32 -5.64 7.53
C MET A 129 1.91 -5.73 6.92
N LEU A 130 1.15 -4.64 6.95
CA LEU A 130 -0.17 -4.54 6.32
C LEU A 130 -0.08 -4.71 4.80
N GLY A 131 0.92 -4.10 4.18
CA GLY A 131 1.23 -4.26 2.76
C GLY A 131 1.46 -5.72 2.39
N ALA A 132 2.38 -6.40 3.08
CA ALA A 132 2.66 -7.81 2.85
C ALA A 132 1.41 -8.71 3.04
N ALA A 133 0.64 -8.47 4.10
CA ALA A 133 -0.59 -9.22 4.36
C ALA A 133 -1.65 -9.01 3.28
N SER A 134 -1.83 -7.77 2.81
CA SER A 134 -2.80 -7.45 1.75
C SER A 134 -2.44 -8.11 0.41
N VAL A 135 -1.14 -8.11 0.05
CA VAL A 135 -0.67 -8.77 -1.18
C VAL A 135 -0.85 -10.28 -1.08
N ALA A 136 -0.53 -10.89 0.06
CA ALA A 136 -0.74 -12.31 0.28
C ALA A 136 -2.22 -12.71 0.14
N ARG A 137 -3.13 -11.89 0.69
CA ARG A 137 -4.58 -12.08 0.55
C ARG A 137 -5.07 -11.90 -0.89
N ALA A 138 -4.57 -10.90 -1.61
CA ALA A 138 -4.91 -10.72 -3.01
C ALA A 138 -4.48 -11.93 -3.84
N TRP A 139 -3.27 -12.44 -3.62
CA TRP A 139 -2.77 -13.61 -4.32
C TRP A 139 -3.59 -14.87 -4.01
N SER A 140 -3.95 -15.07 -2.75
CA SER A 140 -4.83 -16.17 -2.36
C SER A 140 -6.20 -16.08 -3.03
N GLY A 141 -6.81 -14.89 -3.07
CA GLY A 141 -8.08 -14.67 -3.77
C GLY A 141 -8.00 -14.94 -5.28
N TYR A 142 -6.90 -14.56 -5.93
CA TYR A 142 -6.68 -14.88 -7.34
C TYR A 142 -6.56 -16.38 -7.59
N VAL A 143 -5.76 -17.08 -6.78
CA VAL A 143 -5.57 -18.54 -6.89
C VAL A 143 -6.88 -19.29 -6.62
N ASP A 144 -7.63 -18.88 -5.59
CA ASP A 144 -8.93 -19.48 -5.26
C ASP A 144 -9.95 -19.27 -6.39
N SER A 145 -10.00 -18.07 -6.98
CA SER A 145 -10.84 -17.77 -8.15
C SER A 145 -10.47 -18.62 -9.37
N MET A 146 -9.17 -18.81 -9.64
CA MET A 146 -8.70 -19.67 -10.74
C MET A 146 -9.00 -21.15 -10.53
N LEU A 147 -9.07 -21.60 -9.28
CA LEU A 147 -9.38 -22.99 -8.90
C LEU A 147 -10.87 -23.22 -8.60
N GLY A 148 -11.73 -22.24 -8.94
CA GLY A 148 -13.19 -22.37 -8.82
C GLY A 148 -13.71 -22.40 -7.38
N GLY A 149 -12.99 -21.81 -6.42
CA GLY A 149 -13.39 -21.76 -5.00
C GLY A 149 -13.12 -23.03 -4.21
N TRP A 150 -12.33 -23.97 -4.74
CA TRP A 150 -12.05 -25.25 -4.08
C TRP A 150 -11.26 -25.07 -2.78
N ILE A 151 -10.36 -24.07 -2.69
CA ILE A 151 -9.58 -23.78 -1.47
C ILE A 151 -10.44 -23.09 -0.44
N GLY A 152 -11.28 -22.14 -0.86
CA GLY A 152 -12.29 -21.51 -0.01
C GLY A 152 -13.22 -22.55 0.62
N ASN A 153 -13.77 -23.47 -0.17
CA ASN A 153 -14.68 -24.50 0.32
C ASN A 153 -14.01 -25.55 1.23
N THR A 154 -12.81 -26.04 0.88
CA THR A 154 -12.09 -27.01 1.75
C THR A 154 -11.66 -26.37 3.07
N THR A 155 -11.22 -25.11 3.06
CA THR A 155 -10.83 -24.40 4.29
C THR A 155 -12.05 -24.05 5.15
N LEU A 156 -13.19 -23.72 4.53
CA LEU A 156 -14.46 -23.49 5.22
C LEU A 156 -15.02 -24.78 5.85
N GLU A 157 -14.88 -25.92 5.18
CA GLU A 157 -15.26 -27.25 5.70
C GLU A 157 -14.39 -27.70 6.88
N LEU A 158 -13.07 -27.44 6.84
CA LEU A 158 -12.12 -27.88 7.85
C LEU A 158 -12.08 -26.99 9.11
N THR A 159 -12.26 -25.67 8.95
CA THR A 159 -12.01 -24.70 10.03
C THR A 159 -13.27 -24.04 10.60
N GLY A 160 -14.40 -24.15 9.89
CA GLY A 160 -15.62 -23.41 10.22
C GLY A 160 -15.47 -21.91 9.90
N GLY A 161 -16.51 -21.30 9.34
CA GLY A 161 -16.48 -19.87 8.99
C GLY A 161 -16.46 -18.98 10.22
N ILE A 162 -15.50 -18.07 10.31
CA ILE A 162 -15.47 -17.05 11.36
C ILE A 162 -16.44 -15.95 10.95
N HIS A 163 -17.58 -15.87 11.63
CA HIS A 163 -18.70 -14.97 11.29
C HIS A 163 -18.70 -13.69 12.13
N GLU A 164 -17.53 -13.05 12.26
CA GLU A 164 -17.39 -11.78 12.98
C GLU A 164 -17.20 -10.61 11.99
N PRO A 165 -17.98 -9.52 12.11
CA PRO A 165 -17.87 -8.37 11.21
C PRO A 165 -16.49 -7.72 11.38
N GLY A 166 -15.67 -7.79 10.34
CA GLY A 166 -14.31 -7.24 10.30
C GLY A 166 -13.19 -8.28 10.23
N LEU A 167 -13.49 -9.56 10.48
CA LEU A 167 -12.54 -10.66 10.24
C LEU A 167 -12.82 -11.35 8.90
N ALA A 168 -11.77 -11.93 8.31
CA ALA A 168 -11.90 -12.76 7.12
C ALA A 168 -12.75 -14.00 7.42
N GLN A 169 -13.65 -14.34 6.48
CA GLN A 169 -14.63 -15.44 6.59
C GLN A 169 -14.00 -16.82 6.83
N TYR A 170 -12.70 -16.98 6.51
CA TYR A 170 -11.90 -18.18 6.77
C TYR A 170 -10.44 -17.79 7.06
N PRO A 171 -9.73 -18.54 7.93
CA PRO A 171 -8.28 -18.38 8.09
C PRO A 171 -7.57 -18.85 6.81
N ASP A 172 -6.89 -17.93 6.14
CA ASP A 172 -6.30 -18.18 4.83
C ASP A 172 -4.92 -18.84 4.94
N VAL A 173 -4.94 -20.18 5.00
CA VAL A 173 -3.73 -21.01 5.10
C VAL A 173 -2.83 -20.82 3.88
N LEU A 174 -3.41 -20.58 2.71
CA LEU A 174 -2.66 -20.36 1.47
C LEU A 174 -1.92 -19.02 1.50
N ALA A 175 -2.56 -17.94 1.93
CA ALA A 175 -1.88 -16.67 2.15
C ALA A 175 -0.72 -16.79 3.15
N PHE A 176 -0.90 -17.57 4.23
CA PHE A 176 0.16 -17.82 5.20
C PHE A 176 1.35 -18.58 4.59
N LEU A 177 1.09 -19.60 3.78
CA LEU A 177 2.13 -20.36 3.08
C LEU A 177 2.90 -19.49 2.09
N VAL A 178 2.20 -18.64 1.34
CA VAL A 178 2.82 -17.67 0.41
C VAL A 178 3.75 -16.71 1.16
N CYS A 179 3.35 -16.21 2.33
CA CYS A 179 4.21 -15.38 3.17
C CYS A 179 5.49 -16.13 3.62
N ILE A 180 5.39 -17.40 4.00
CA ILE A 180 6.56 -18.21 4.39
C ILE A 180 7.49 -18.43 3.20
N VAL A 181 6.95 -18.77 2.02
CA VAL A 181 7.74 -18.96 0.80
C VAL A 181 8.46 -17.67 0.44
N TYR A 182 7.78 -16.53 0.52
CA TYR A 182 8.39 -15.22 0.25
C TYR A 182 9.48 -14.90 1.27
N ALA A 183 9.27 -15.14 2.56
CA ALA A 183 10.28 -14.95 3.59
C ALA A 183 11.52 -15.85 3.38
N ALA A 184 11.32 -17.11 2.99
CA ALA A 184 12.40 -18.03 2.66
C ALA A 184 13.16 -17.59 1.40
N ALA A 185 12.47 -17.08 0.37
CA ALA A 185 13.08 -16.54 -0.84
C ALA A 185 13.95 -15.31 -0.54
N LEU A 186 13.51 -14.44 0.38
CA LEU A 186 14.31 -13.29 0.84
C LEU A 186 15.56 -13.73 1.61
N ALA A 187 15.49 -14.81 2.38
CA ALA A 187 16.65 -15.39 3.06
C ALA A 187 17.70 -15.95 2.10
N GLY A 188 17.31 -16.36 0.88
CA GLY A 188 18.18 -16.92 -0.16
C GLY A 188 19.15 -15.93 -0.84
N GLY A 189 18.99 -14.62 -0.62
CA GLY A 189 19.96 -13.59 -1.03
C GLY A 189 19.43 -12.54 -2.02
N VAL A 190 19.71 -11.28 -1.70
CA VAL A 190 19.11 -10.08 -2.34
C VAL A 190 19.55 -9.86 -3.79
N LYS A 191 20.74 -10.33 -4.19
CA LYS A 191 21.31 -10.01 -5.51
C LYS A 191 20.55 -10.70 -6.66
N ALA A 192 20.16 -11.96 -6.50
CA ALA A 192 19.34 -12.66 -7.49
C ALA A 192 17.91 -12.12 -7.49
N THR A 193 17.38 -11.79 -6.31
CA THR A 193 16.03 -11.25 -6.12
C THR A 193 15.84 -9.91 -6.81
N ALA A 194 16.85 -9.02 -6.80
CA ALA A 194 16.75 -7.72 -7.48
C ALA A 194 16.56 -7.86 -9.00
N GLY A 195 17.34 -8.72 -9.66
CA GLY A 195 17.22 -8.96 -11.10
C GLY A 195 15.89 -9.62 -11.47
N PHE A 196 15.44 -10.59 -10.67
CA PHE A 196 14.13 -11.22 -10.84
C PHE A 196 12.99 -10.20 -10.69
N ASN A 197 13.07 -9.30 -9.70
CA ASN A 197 12.05 -8.29 -9.49
C ASN A 197 12.01 -7.28 -10.65
N SER A 198 13.15 -6.85 -11.17
CA SER A 198 13.20 -5.98 -12.37
C SER A 198 12.51 -6.62 -13.58
N LEU A 199 12.71 -7.93 -13.80
CA LEU A 199 12.04 -8.66 -14.87
C LEU A 199 10.52 -8.72 -14.66
N LEU A 200 10.07 -9.03 -13.43
CA LEU A 200 8.65 -9.06 -13.10
C LEU A 200 7.98 -7.70 -13.29
N THR A 201 8.65 -6.61 -12.89
CA THR A 201 8.14 -5.26 -13.14
C THR A 201 7.97 -4.99 -14.63
N LEU A 202 8.95 -5.39 -15.46
CA LEU A 202 8.88 -5.17 -16.90
C LEU A 202 7.70 -5.91 -17.52
N VAL A 203 7.47 -7.16 -17.11
CA VAL A 203 6.29 -7.93 -17.52
C VAL A 203 5.00 -7.24 -17.06
N ASN A 204 4.92 -6.77 -15.82
CA ASN A 204 3.75 -6.04 -15.31
C ASN A 204 3.46 -4.76 -16.10
N ILE A 205 4.49 -4.00 -16.46
CA ILE A 205 4.35 -2.81 -17.32
C ILE A 205 3.80 -3.22 -18.69
N ALA A 206 4.29 -4.31 -19.28
CA ALA A 206 3.78 -4.81 -20.56
C ALA A 206 2.30 -5.22 -20.48
N VAL A 207 1.89 -5.90 -19.41
CA VAL A 207 0.48 -6.24 -19.15
C VAL A 207 -0.37 -4.98 -19.02
N MET A 208 0.13 -3.96 -18.32
CA MET A 208 -0.59 -2.69 -18.16
C MET A 208 -0.81 -1.98 -19.49
N ILE A 209 0.22 -1.92 -20.34
CA ILE A 209 0.12 -1.34 -21.69
C ILE A 209 -0.91 -2.11 -22.53
N LEU A 210 -0.93 -3.44 -22.44
CA LEU A 210 -1.91 -4.27 -23.13
C LEU A 210 -3.33 -3.94 -22.66
N VAL A 211 -3.56 -3.91 -21.35
CA VAL A 211 -4.89 -3.58 -20.77
C VAL A 211 -5.35 -2.20 -21.20
N ILE A 212 -4.47 -1.20 -21.20
CA ILE A 212 -4.79 0.15 -21.68
C ILE A 212 -5.16 0.11 -23.17
N SER A 213 -4.38 -0.60 -23.99
CA SER A 213 -4.60 -0.69 -25.45
C SER A 213 -5.92 -1.37 -25.81
N VAL A 214 -6.23 -2.50 -25.15
CA VAL A 214 -7.51 -3.21 -25.33
C VAL A 214 -8.65 -2.38 -24.76
N GLY A 215 -8.45 -1.73 -23.62
CA GLY A 215 -9.42 -0.85 -22.99
C GLY A 215 -9.83 0.32 -23.90
N PHE A 216 -8.87 0.94 -24.59
CA PHE A 216 -9.16 1.97 -25.59
C PHE A 216 -9.97 1.43 -26.78
N TRP A 217 -9.73 0.19 -27.19
CA TRP A 217 -10.45 -0.41 -28.32
C TRP A 217 -11.90 -0.78 -27.97
N TYR A 218 -12.15 -1.20 -26.73
CA TYR A 218 -13.49 -1.53 -26.21
C TYR A 218 -14.20 -0.37 -25.50
N ALA A 219 -13.60 0.82 -25.46
CA ALA A 219 -14.17 1.97 -24.77
C ALA A 219 -15.44 2.46 -25.49
N ASP A 220 -16.61 2.29 -24.86
CA ASP A 220 -17.86 2.89 -25.31
C ASP A 220 -18.13 4.19 -24.52
N GLY A 221 -18.25 5.31 -25.24
CA GLY A 221 -18.54 6.63 -24.67
C GLY A 221 -19.91 6.73 -24.00
N LYS A 222 -20.81 5.76 -24.24
CA LYS A 222 -22.09 5.67 -23.55
C LYS A 222 -21.94 5.40 -22.05
N ASN A 223 -20.90 4.70 -21.63
CA ASN A 223 -20.60 4.45 -20.21
C ASN A 223 -20.24 5.72 -19.43
N TRP A 224 -19.99 6.83 -20.13
CA TRP A 224 -19.68 8.13 -19.54
C TRP A 224 -20.88 9.10 -19.61
N SER A 225 -21.96 8.69 -20.26
CA SER A 225 -23.15 9.53 -20.53
C SER A 225 -24.20 9.42 -19.42
N GLU A 226 -25.06 10.45 -19.31
CA GLU A 226 -26.11 10.60 -18.27
C GLU A 226 -27.07 9.42 -18.16
N ALA A 227 -27.18 8.57 -19.19
CA ALA A 227 -28.10 7.43 -19.22
C ALA A 227 -27.80 6.34 -18.16
N GLU A 228 -26.56 6.22 -17.68
CA GLU A 228 -26.16 5.26 -16.63
C GLU A 228 -25.53 5.91 -15.37
N GLY A 229 -25.91 7.16 -15.07
CA GLY A 229 -25.50 7.87 -13.85
C GLY A 229 -24.52 9.02 -14.02
N GLY A 230 -24.13 9.36 -15.26
CA GLY A 230 -23.30 10.53 -15.57
C GLY A 230 -21.84 10.42 -15.12
N PHE A 231 -21.06 11.50 -15.30
CA PHE A 231 -19.62 11.52 -14.99
C PHE A 231 -19.32 11.50 -13.48
N LEU A 232 -20.26 11.94 -12.65
CA LEU A 232 -20.17 11.99 -11.19
C LEU A 232 -21.43 11.39 -10.55
N PRO A 233 -21.63 10.06 -10.63
CA PRO A 233 -22.84 9.41 -10.11
C PRO A 233 -23.01 9.55 -8.59
N TYR A 234 -21.92 9.83 -7.87
CA TYR A 234 -21.89 9.99 -6.42
C TYR A 234 -21.67 11.44 -5.94
N GLY A 235 -21.61 12.42 -6.86
CA GLY A 235 -21.46 13.85 -6.54
C GLY A 235 -20.05 14.29 -6.11
N VAL A 236 -19.89 15.59 -5.82
CA VAL A 236 -18.65 16.20 -5.31
C VAL A 236 -18.77 16.31 -3.78
N GLY A 237 -18.55 15.20 -3.09
CA GLY A 237 -18.67 15.11 -1.63
C GLY A 237 -19.45 13.88 -1.21
N GLU A 238 -19.10 13.33 -0.05
CA GLU A 238 -19.69 12.11 0.50
C GLU A 238 -21.17 12.31 0.88
N SER A 239 -22.05 12.20 -0.11
CA SER A 239 -23.47 11.97 0.08
C SER A 239 -23.82 10.62 -0.53
N SER A 240 -23.36 9.55 0.11
CA SER A 240 -23.81 8.19 -0.18
C SER A 240 -25.28 8.07 0.23
N PRO A 241 -26.22 7.67 -0.66
CA PRO A 241 -27.32 6.88 -0.19
C PRO A 241 -26.74 5.49 0.10
N VAL A 242 -26.72 5.10 1.37
CA VAL A 242 -26.47 3.71 1.78
C VAL A 242 -27.37 2.82 0.95
N ARG A 243 -26.81 2.08 -0.03
CA ARG A 243 -27.57 0.99 -0.65
C ARG A 243 -27.85 -0.03 0.45
N PRO A 244 -29.11 -0.47 0.66
CA PRO A 244 -29.34 -1.63 1.51
C PRO A 244 -28.60 -2.84 0.92
N PRO A 245 -28.13 -3.77 1.76
CA PRO A 245 -27.38 -4.94 1.31
C PRO A 245 -28.21 -5.72 0.28
N VAL A 246 -27.61 -5.99 -0.88
CA VAL A 246 -28.20 -6.79 -1.96
C VAL A 246 -28.31 -8.23 -1.46
N SER A 247 -29.48 -8.60 -0.94
CA SER A 247 -29.86 -9.96 -0.60
C SER A 247 -30.69 -10.62 -1.71
N THR A 248 -30.46 -10.28 -2.98
CA THR A 248 -31.11 -10.95 -4.12
C THR A 248 -30.12 -11.89 -4.81
N PRO A 249 -30.29 -13.22 -4.68
CA PRO A 249 -29.45 -14.17 -5.38
C PRO A 249 -29.67 -14.11 -6.90
N LEU A 250 -28.58 -14.29 -7.66
CA LEU A 250 -28.40 -14.15 -9.11
C LEU A 250 -29.27 -15.06 -10.02
N TRP A 251 -30.33 -15.69 -9.52
CA TRP A 251 -31.14 -16.63 -10.30
C TRP A 251 -32.56 -16.13 -10.66
N ALA A 252 -32.95 -14.92 -10.22
CA ALA A 252 -34.34 -14.45 -10.38
C ALA A 252 -34.66 -13.64 -11.66
N SER A 253 -33.74 -13.51 -12.63
CA SER A 253 -34.04 -12.83 -13.92
C SER A 253 -34.04 -13.77 -15.12
N SER A 254 -34.78 -14.88 -15.03
CA SER A 254 -35.24 -15.63 -16.20
C SER A 254 -36.76 -15.84 -16.10
N ARG A 255 -37.50 -14.83 -16.51
CA ARG A 255 -38.81 -14.97 -17.16
C ARG A 255 -39.19 -13.69 -17.88
#